data_AF-A0A0U5EVW7-F1
#
_entry.id   AF-A0A0U5EVW7-F1
#
_cell.length_a   1.000
_cell.length_b   1.000
_cell.length_c   1.000
_cell.angle_alpha   90.00
_cell.angle_beta   90.00
_cell.angle_gamma   90.00
#
_symmetry.space_group_name_H-M   'P 1'
#
loop_
_entity.id
_entity.type
_entity.pdbx_description
1 polymer ?
#
loop_
_entity_poly.entity_id
_entity_poly.type
_entity_poly.pdbx_seq_one_letter_code
_entity_poly.pdbx_strand_id
1 'polypeptide(L)' 'MTENGWFAARPSGTEDVYKIYAESFKSEAHLKAIQDEAQAAISKVFAA' A
#
# COMPACT_ATOMS: atom_id res chain seq x y z
N MET A 1 11.42 0.75 -2.33
CA MET A 1 10.90 1.87 -3.13
C MET A 1 11.29 1.61 -4.58
N THR A 2 10.40 1.91 -5.52
CA THR A 2 10.75 1.86 -6.95
C THR A 2 11.02 3.27 -7.45
N GLU A 3 11.61 3.38 -8.63
CA GLU A 3 11.86 4.68 -9.28
C GLU A 3 10.58 5.51 -9.46
N ASN A 4 9.43 4.86 -9.66
CA ASN A 4 8.21 5.52 -10.12
C ASN A 4 7.11 5.62 -9.05
N GLY A 5 7.38 5.15 -7.84
CA GLY A 5 6.42 5.16 -6.74
C GLY A 5 6.77 4.22 -5.60
N TRP A 6 6.00 4.34 -4.52
CA TRP A 6 6.20 3.59 -3.30
C TRP A 6 4.88 3.41 -2.54
N PHE A 7 4.86 2.43 -1.63
CA PHE A 7 3.86 2.36 -0.56
C PHE A 7 4.53 2.01 0.76
N ALA A 8 3.87 2.38 1.85
CA ALA A 8 4.22 1.99 3.21
C ALA A 8 2.94 1.62 3.96
N ALA A 9 3.01 0.56 4.76
CA ALA A 9 1.90 0.09 5.58
C ALA A 9 2.28 0.11 7.05
N ARG A 10 1.35 0.55 7.90
CA ARG A 10 1.50 0.49 9.36
C ARG A 10 0.20 0.04 10.01
N PRO A 11 0.24 -0.82 11.04
CA PRO A 11 -0.93 -1.06 11.88
C PRO A 11 -1.33 0.23 12.60
N SER A 12 -2.63 0.43 12.78
CA SER A 12 -3.14 1.46 13.68
C SER A 12 -2.84 1.06 15.13
N GLY A 13 -2.59 2.06 15.98
CA GLY A 13 -2.34 1.83 17.41
C GLY A 13 -3.61 1.86 18.27
N THR A 14 -4.75 2.25 17.68
CA THR A 14 -6.00 2.51 18.41
C THR A 14 -7.21 1.78 17.86
N GLU A 15 -7.13 1.26 16.64
CA GLU A 15 -8.22 0.63 15.92
C GLU A 15 -7.70 -0.66 15.27
N ASP A 16 -8.58 -1.64 15.05
CA ASP A 16 -8.22 -2.89 14.36
C ASP A 16 -8.21 -2.69 12.84
N VAL A 17 -7.32 -1.80 12.39
CA VAL A 17 -7.12 -1.42 10.99
C VAL A 17 -5.64 -1.16 10.72
N TYR A 18 -5.24 -1.24 9.45
CA TYR A 18 -3.93 -0.75 8.99
C TYR A 18 -4.11 0.43 8.04
N LYS A 19 -3.08 1.28 7.94
CA LYS A 19 -3.04 2.44 7.04
C LYS A 19 -1.99 2.21 5.96
N ILE A 20 -2.39 2.36 4.70
CA ILE A 20 -1.48 2.38 3.55
C ILE A 20 -1.28 3.84 3.13
N TYR A 21 -0.02 4.24 3.03
CA TYR A 21 0.41 5.47 2.37
C TYR A 21 1.05 5.07 1.05
N ALA A 22 0.69 5.74 -0.04
CA ALA A 22 1.24 5.45 -1.35
C ALA A 22 1.40 6.74 -2.15
N GLU A 23 2.41 6.74 -3.03
CA GLU A 23 2.69 7.85 -3.93
C GLU A 23 3.13 7.30 -5.30
N SER A 24 2.78 8.04 -6.34
CA SER A 24 3.10 7.76 -7.74
C SER A 24 3.65 9.02 -8.38
N PHE A 25 4.77 8.88 -9.09
CA PHE A 25 5.38 9.97 -9.88
C PHE A 25 4.90 9.99 -11.34
N LYS A 26 3.99 9.09 -11.72
CA LYS A 26 3.52 8.92 -13.11
C LYS A 26 2.13 9.48 -13.34
N SER A 27 1.15 8.96 -12.60
CA SER A 27 -0.26 9.28 -12.76
C SER A 27 -1.10 8.73 -11.60
N GLU A 28 -2.35 9.16 -11.51
CA GLU A 28 -3.35 8.61 -10.60
C GLU A 28 -3.68 7.15 -10.91
N ALA A 29 -3.73 6.76 -12.19
CA ALA A 29 -3.95 5.37 -12.57
C ALA A 29 -2.81 4.45 -12.06
N HIS A 30 -1.56 4.92 -12.13
CA HIS A 30 -0.42 4.22 -11.56
C HIS A 30 -0.47 4.21 -10.02
N LEU A 31 -0.91 5.30 -9.37
CA LEU A 31 -1.13 5.31 -7.92
C LEU A 31 -2.16 4.25 -7.50
N LYS A 32 -3.26 4.13 -8.23
CA LYS A 32 -4.30 3.13 -7.96
C LYS A 32 -3.74 1.71 -8.07
N ALA A 33 -2.92 1.44 -9.08
CA ALA A 33 -2.24 0.15 -9.23
C ALA A 33 -1.33 -0.15 -8.03
N ILE A 34 -0.52 0.82 -7.57
CA ILE A 34 0.32 0.66 -6.37
C ILE A 34 -0.53 0.34 -5.13
N GLN A 35 -1.66 1.02 -4.95
CA GLN A 35 -2.56 0.77 -3.81
C GLN A 35 -3.17 -0.64 -3.84
N ASP A 36 -3.56 -1.11 -5.01
CA ASP A 36 -4.15 -2.45 -5.19
C ASP A 36 -3.11 -3.55 -4.94
N GLU A 37 -1.89 -3.37 -5.45
CA GLU A 37 -0.77 -4.28 -5.18
C GLU A 37 -0.40 -4.30 -3.68
N ALA A 38 -0.39 -3.13 -3.04
CA ALA A 38 -0.11 -3.01 -1.60
C ALA A 38 -1.13 -3.78 -0.76
N GLN A 39 -2.44 -3.62 -1.04
CA GLN A 39 -3.49 -4.38 -0.36
C GLN A 39 -3.31 -5.88 -0.55
N ALA A 40 -3.09 -6.33 -1.80
CA ALA A 40 -2.89 -7.74 -2.11
C ALA A 40 -1.66 -8.34 -1.41
N ALA A 41 -0.54 -7.60 -1.34
CA ALA A 41 0.66 -8.02 -0.65
C ALA A 41 0.42 -8.19 0.86
N ILE A 42 -0.27 -7.23 1.48
CA ILE A 42 -0.60 -7.28 2.92
C ILE A 42 -1.54 -8.44 3.22
N SER A 43 -2.59 -8.64 2.42
CA SER A 43 -3.52 -9.75 2.60
C SER A 43 -2.83 -11.12 2.56
N LYS A 44 -1.79 -11.29 1.74
CA LYS A 44 -1.00 -12.53 1.70
C LYS A 44 -0.18 -12.75 2.97
N VAL A 45 0.36 -11.69 3.56
CA VAL A 45 1.14 -11.80 4.81
C VAL A 45 0.26 -12.18 5.99
N PHE A 46 -0.97 -11.67 6.06
CA PHE A 46 -1.93 -12.01 7.13
C PHE A 46 -2.65 -13.35 6.94
N ALA A 47 -2.58 -13.94 5.74
CA ALA A 47 -3.17 -15.26 5.45
C ALA A 47 -2.24 -16.45 5.78
N ALA A 48 -1.00 -16.17 6.20
CA ALA A 48 0.01 -17.16 6.62
C ALA A 48 0.10 -17.25 8.15
#